data_AF-A0A379SYM7-F1
#
_entry.id   AF-A0A379SYM7-F1
#
_cell.length_a   1.000
_cell.length_b   1.000
_cell.length_c   1.000
_cell.angle_alpha   90.00
_cell.angle_beta   90.00
_cell.angle_gamma   90.00
#
_symmetry.space_group_name_H-M   'P 1'
#
loop_
_entity.id
_entity.type
_entity.pdbx_description
1 polymer ?
#
loop_
_entity_poly.entity_id
_entity_poly.type
_entity_poly.pdbx_seq_one_letter_code
_entity_poly.pdbx_strand_id
1 'polypeptide(L)'
;MALTAALKAQIAAWYKALQEQIPDFIPRAPQRQMIADVARTLAGEEGRHLAIEAPTGVGKTLSYLIPGIAIAREEQKTLVVSTANVALQDQIFSKDLPLLRKIIPDLRFTAAFGRGRYVCPRNLAALASSEPAQQDLLAFLDDELTPNNQEEQKRCARLKGDLDSYKWDGLRDHTDIAINDELWRRLSTDKASCLNRNCHYYRECPFFVARREIQEAEVVVANHALVMAAMESEAVLPEPKHLLLVLDEGHHLPDVARDALEMSAEITASWYRLQLDLFSKLVATCMEQFRPKTPPPLANPERLNAHCEEVYELIASLNGILNLYMPATQEAEHRFAMGELPDEVMAICQRLAKLTETLRGLAESFP
;
A
#
# COMPACT_ATOMS: atom_id res chain seq x y z
N MET A 1 -27.65 8.26 -12.59
CA MET A 1 -28.96 7.86 -13.15
C MET A 1 -29.93 7.61 -12.00
N ALA A 2 -31.20 7.98 -12.11
CA ALA A 2 -32.17 7.65 -11.06
C ALA A 2 -32.32 6.11 -10.89
N LEU A 3 -32.67 5.65 -9.68
CA LEU A 3 -32.85 4.22 -9.39
C LEU A 3 -33.92 3.59 -10.33
N THR A 4 -33.49 2.66 -11.19
CA THR A 4 -34.39 1.95 -12.10
C THR A 4 -35.33 1.00 -11.33
N ALA A 5 -36.49 0.67 -11.92
CA ALA A 5 -37.42 -0.28 -11.32
C ALA A 5 -36.79 -1.68 -11.16
N ALA A 6 -35.96 -2.10 -12.12
CA ALA A 6 -35.22 -3.35 -12.07
C ALA A 6 -34.23 -3.37 -10.89
N LEU A 7 -33.49 -2.28 -10.68
CA LEU A 7 -32.52 -2.17 -9.59
C LEU A 7 -33.20 -2.19 -8.22
N LYS A 8 -34.33 -1.49 -8.07
CA LYS A 8 -35.15 -1.53 -6.84
C LYS A 8 -35.67 -2.94 -6.55
N ALA A 9 -36.13 -3.65 -7.58
CA ALA A 9 -36.59 -5.03 -7.45
C ALA A 9 -35.45 -5.97 -7.05
N GLN A 10 -34.26 -5.79 -7.62
CA GLN A 10 -33.07 -6.61 -7.30
C GLN A 10 -32.62 -6.42 -5.85
N ILE A 11 -32.50 -5.17 -5.39
CA ILE A 11 -32.15 -4.85 -4.00
C ILE A 11 -33.16 -5.47 -3.04
N ALA A 12 -34.46 -5.37 -3.34
CA ALA A 12 -35.52 -5.96 -2.53
C ALA A 12 -35.45 -7.50 -2.52
N ALA A 13 -35.17 -8.13 -3.66
CA ALA A 13 -35.03 -9.57 -3.79
C ALA A 13 -33.86 -10.11 -2.94
N TRP A 14 -32.69 -9.47 -3.03
CA TRP A 14 -31.53 -9.83 -2.20
C TRP A 14 -31.77 -9.59 -0.72
N TYR A 15 -32.41 -8.47 -0.36
CA TYR A 15 -32.75 -8.19 1.03
C TYR A 15 -33.72 -9.23 1.62
N LYS A 16 -34.69 -9.70 0.83
CA LYS A 16 -35.59 -10.79 1.22
C LYS A 16 -34.87 -12.13 1.33
N ALA A 17 -33.99 -12.45 0.38
CA ALA A 17 -33.21 -13.69 0.40
C ALA A 17 -32.30 -13.80 1.64
N LEU A 18 -31.71 -12.67 2.09
CA LEU A 18 -30.94 -12.62 3.34
C LEU A 18 -31.78 -13.03 4.56
N GLN A 19 -33.02 -12.52 4.65
CA GLN A 19 -33.93 -12.85 5.76
C GLN A 19 -34.30 -14.33 5.79
N GLU A 20 -34.40 -14.97 4.63
CA GLU A 20 -34.82 -16.37 4.52
C GLU A 20 -33.64 -17.35 4.65
N GLN A 21 -32.44 -17.00 4.18
CA GLN A 21 -31.30 -17.90 4.12
C GLN A 21 -30.34 -17.78 5.31
N ILE A 22 -30.42 -16.69 6.09
CA ILE A 22 -29.48 -16.43 7.18
C ILE A 22 -30.21 -16.63 8.50
N PRO A 23 -29.81 -17.64 9.30
CA PRO A 23 -30.39 -17.82 10.62
C PRO A 23 -30.12 -16.57 11.47
N ASP A 24 -31.12 -16.16 12.25
CA ASP A 24 -31.08 -15.00 13.15
C ASP A 24 -30.95 -13.63 12.47
N PHE A 25 -31.13 -13.52 11.15
CA PHE A 25 -31.20 -12.21 10.50
C PHE A 25 -32.51 -11.49 10.85
N ILE A 26 -32.40 -10.39 11.61
CA ILE A 26 -33.55 -9.57 12.02
C ILE A 26 -33.61 -8.31 11.16
N PRO A 27 -34.68 -8.10 10.36
CA PRO A 27 -34.84 -6.89 9.58
C PRO A 27 -35.16 -5.69 10.49
N ARG A 28 -34.50 -4.55 10.25
CA ARG A 28 -34.68 -3.32 11.02
C ARG A 28 -35.10 -2.17 10.13
N ALA A 29 -36.00 -1.31 10.60
CA ALA A 29 -36.38 -0.08 9.90
C ALA A 29 -35.18 0.83 9.55
N PRO A 30 -34.23 1.13 10.46
CA PRO A 30 -33.05 1.94 10.13
C PRO A 30 -32.17 1.31 9.05
N GLN A 31 -32.10 -0.04 9.00
CA GLN A 31 -31.36 -0.75 7.96
C GLN A 31 -31.96 -0.49 6.57
N ARG A 32 -33.29 -0.57 6.44
CA ARG A 32 -33.98 -0.30 5.16
C ARG A 32 -33.83 1.15 4.72
N GLN A 33 -33.86 2.09 5.67
CA GLN A 33 -33.62 3.50 5.41
C GLN A 33 -32.20 3.72 4.88
N MET A 34 -31.19 3.17 5.56
CA MET A 34 -29.79 3.25 5.10
C MET A 34 -29.60 2.64 3.71
N ILE A 35 -30.21 1.47 3.41
CA ILE A 35 -30.17 0.87 2.07
C ILE A 35 -30.72 1.84 1.01
N ALA A 36 -31.86 2.49 1.29
CA ALA A 36 -32.48 3.43 0.36
C ALA A 36 -31.64 4.69 0.16
N ASP A 37 -31.08 5.25 1.23
CA ASP A 37 -30.24 6.46 1.18
C ASP A 37 -28.93 6.20 0.41
N VAL A 38 -28.28 5.06 0.67
CA VAL A 38 -27.09 4.63 -0.06
C VAL A 38 -27.41 4.39 -1.53
N ALA A 39 -28.52 3.71 -1.84
CA ALA A 39 -28.92 3.41 -3.21
C ALA A 39 -29.18 4.70 -4.02
N ARG A 40 -29.90 5.67 -3.45
CA ARG A 40 -30.18 6.97 -4.09
C ARG A 40 -28.91 7.75 -4.36
N THR A 41 -27.99 7.75 -3.40
CA THR A 41 -26.73 8.50 -3.52
C THR A 41 -25.80 7.87 -4.55
N LEU A 42 -25.58 6.55 -4.48
CA LEU A 42 -24.67 5.85 -5.41
C LEU A 42 -25.18 5.85 -6.85
N ALA A 43 -26.50 5.84 -7.04
CA ALA A 43 -27.10 6.01 -8.36
C ALA A 43 -26.98 7.46 -8.86
N GLY A 44 -26.70 8.44 -8.00
CA GLY A 44 -26.66 9.87 -8.35
C GLY A 44 -28.05 10.47 -8.54
N GLU A 45 -29.04 9.95 -7.82
CA GLU A 45 -30.40 10.50 -7.75
C GLU A 45 -30.47 11.68 -6.75
N GLU A 46 -29.68 11.63 -5.68
CA GLU A 46 -29.72 12.60 -4.59
C GLU A 46 -28.31 12.95 -4.08
N GLY A 47 -27.97 14.24 -4.11
CA GLY A 47 -26.70 14.76 -3.58
C GLY A 47 -25.45 14.35 -4.36
N ARG A 48 -24.27 14.66 -3.79
CA ARG A 48 -22.95 14.24 -4.30
C ARG A 48 -22.38 13.08 -3.50
N HIS A 49 -22.40 13.20 -2.17
CA HIS A 49 -21.92 12.21 -1.21
C HIS A 49 -22.92 12.11 -0.06
N LEU A 50 -22.95 10.96 0.61
CA LEU A 50 -23.78 10.69 1.78
C LEU A 50 -22.88 10.42 2.98
N ALA A 51 -23.05 11.22 4.03
CA ALA A 51 -22.55 10.92 5.36
C ALA A 51 -23.74 10.41 6.19
N ILE A 52 -23.70 9.13 6.56
CA ILE A 52 -24.76 8.50 7.36
C ILE A 52 -24.17 7.87 8.62
N GLU A 53 -24.66 8.28 9.77
CA GLU A 53 -24.31 7.66 11.04
C GLU A 53 -25.22 6.46 11.28
N ALA A 54 -24.62 5.28 11.43
CA ALA A 54 -25.33 4.04 11.70
C ALA A 54 -24.82 3.45 13.02
N PRO A 55 -25.63 3.46 14.09
CA PRO A 55 -25.24 2.84 15.36
C PRO A 55 -24.87 1.37 15.20
N THR A 56 -24.06 0.87 16.14
CA THR A 56 -23.70 -0.55 16.20
C THR A 56 -24.96 -1.42 16.27
N GLY A 57 -24.93 -2.57 15.58
CA GLY A 57 -26.06 -3.51 15.54
C GLY A 57 -27.18 -3.17 14.54
N VAL A 58 -27.13 -2.02 13.84
CA VAL A 58 -28.09 -1.70 12.75
C VAL A 58 -27.91 -2.59 11.52
N GLY A 59 -26.72 -3.21 11.36
CA GLY A 59 -26.36 -3.97 10.17
C GLY A 59 -25.82 -3.06 9.05
N LYS A 60 -24.96 -2.11 9.44
CA LYS A 60 -24.32 -1.10 8.57
C LYS A 60 -23.70 -1.72 7.32
N THR A 61 -22.89 -2.77 7.50
CA THR A 61 -22.15 -3.44 6.43
C THR A 61 -23.05 -3.94 5.31
N LEU A 62 -24.06 -4.73 5.64
CA LEU A 62 -25.02 -5.22 4.65
C LEU A 62 -25.84 -4.08 4.02
N SER A 63 -26.07 -3.00 4.76
CA SER A 63 -26.87 -1.87 4.29
C SER A 63 -26.21 -1.09 3.15
N TYR A 64 -24.87 -1.03 3.11
CA TYR A 64 -24.16 -0.45 1.98
C TYR A 64 -23.75 -1.47 0.92
N LEU A 65 -23.48 -2.73 1.31
CA LEU A 65 -23.05 -3.77 0.36
C LEU A 65 -24.14 -4.15 -0.63
N ILE A 66 -25.39 -4.35 -0.16
CA ILE A 66 -26.49 -4.79 -1.04
C ILE A 66 -26.76 -3.77 -2.16
N PRO A 67 -27.05 -2.49 -1.89
CA PRO A 67 -27.26 -1.51 -2.96
C PRO A 67 -25.98 -1.23 -3.74
N GLY A 68 -24.81 -1.23 -3.08
CA GLY A 68 -23.52 -1.02 -3.74
C GLY A 68 -23.22 -2.07 -4.81
N ILE A 69 -23.41 -3.36 -4.50
CA ILE A 69 -23.21 -4.48 -5.44
C ILE A 69 -24.22 -4.41 -6.58
N ALA A 70 -25.48 -4.07 -6.27
CA ALA A 70 -26.53 -3.99 -7.29
C ALA A 70 -26.20 -2.92 -8.34
N ILE A 71 -25.80 -1.73 -7.88
CA ILE A 71 -25.44 -0.61 -8.75
C ILE A 71 -24.12 -0.88 -9.48
N ALA A 72 -23.14 -1.49 -8.79
CA ALA A 72 -21.87 -1.89 -9.39
C ALA A 72 -22.07 -2.80 -10.61
N ARG A 73 -22.98 -3.79 -10.50
CA ARG A 73 -23.32 -4.69 -11.62
C ARG A 73 -24.02 -3.98 -12.76
N GLU A 74 -25.03 -3.17 -12.45
CA GLU A 74 -25.83 -2.45 -13.46
C GLU A 74 -24.95 -1.47 -14.26
N GLU A 75 -24.06 -0.76 -13.59
CA GLU A 75 -23.21 0.27 -14.19
C GLU A 75 -21.83 -0.24 -14.66
N GLN A 76 -21.54 -1.54 -14.49
CA GLN A 76 -20.23 -2.14 -14.77
C GLN A 76 -19.08 -1.40 -14.06
N LYS A 77 -19.32 -1.05 -12.79
CA LYS A 77 -18.37 -0.37 -11.90
C LYS A 77 -17.85 -1.32 -10.83
N THR A 78 -16.74 -0.97 -10.21
CA THR A 78 -16.19 -1.69 -9.05
C THR A 78 -16.65 -1.01 -7.76
N LEU A 79 -17.22 -1.77 -6.84
CA LEU A 79 -17.52 -1.32 -5.49
C LEU A 79 -16.25 -1.43 -4.63
N VAL A 80 -15.69 -0.31 -4.21
CA VAL A 80 -14.58 -0.26 -3.27
C VAL A 80 -15.13 0.03 -1.87
N VAL A 81 -14.92 -0.90 -0.95
CA VAL A 81 -15.27 -0.74 0.47
C VAL A 81 -13.98 -0.51 1.25
N SER A 82 -13.80 0.71 1.73
CA SER A 82 -12.66 1.11 2.52
C SER A 82 -13.00 1.11 3.99
N THR A 83 -12.14 0.55 4.85
CA THR A 83 -12.30 0.59 6.31
C THR A 83 -10.99 0.98 7.01
N ALA A 84 -11.02 1.16 8.33
CA ALA A 84 -9.92 1.74 9.08
C ALA A 84 -8.69 0.80 9.20
N ASN A 85 -8.89 -0.50 9.42
CA ASN A 85 -7.80 -1.44 9.71
C ASN A 85 -8.00 -2.83 9.08
N VAL A 86 -6.94 -3.65 9.09
CA VAL A 86 -6.93 -4.99 8.48
C VAL A 86 -7.94 -5.94 9.13
N ALA A 87 -8.09 -5.92 10.45
CA ALA A 87 -9.06 -6.77 11.13
C ALA A 87 -10.52 -6.50 10.68
N LEU A 88 -10.87 -5.23 10.44
CA LEU A 88 -12.17 -4.86 9.89
C LEU A 88 -12.30 -5.25 8.41
N GLN A 89 -11.21 -5.15 7.62
CA GLN A 89 -11.19 -5.66 6.24
C GLN A 89 -11.47 -7.17 6.22
N ASP A 90 -10.80 -7.92 7.08
CA ASP A 90 -10.95 -9.38 7.18
C ASP A 90 -12.34 -9.75 7.65
N GLN A 91 -12.95 -8.96 8.55
CA GLN A 91 -14.35 -9.16 8.92
C GLN A 91 -15.27 -9.05 7.69
N ILE A 92 -15.11 -8.01 6.88
CA ILE A 92 -15.92 -7.82 5.67
C ILE A 92 -15.63 -8.95 4.65
N PHE A 93 -14.37 -9.30 4.46
CA PHE A 93 -13.92 -10.29 3.47
C PHE A 93 -14.23 -11.75 3.83
N SER A 94 -14.10 -12.13 5.10
CA SER A 94 -14.25 -13.52 5.57
C SER A 94 -15.65 -13.84 6.12
N LYS A 95 -16.45 -12.84 6.49
CA LYS A 95 -17.80 -13.04 7.05
C LYS A 95 -18.88 -12.42 6.18
N ASP A 96 -18.84 -11.10 5.96
CA ASP A 96 -19.96 -10.38 5.34
C ASP A 96 -20.10 -10.67 3.83
N LEU A 97 -19.01 -10.68 3.07
CA LEU A 97 -19.02 -11.00 1.64
C LEU A 97 -19.33 -12.48 1.34
N PRO A 98 -18.80 -13.47 2.08
CA PRO A 98 -19.21 -14.87 1.94
C PRO A 98 -20.68 -15.10 2.29
N LEU A 99 -21.24 -14.32 3.22
CA LEU A 99 -22.66 -14.33 3.53
C LEU A 99 -23.49 -13.86 2.32
N LEU A 100 -23.07 -12.77 1.67
CA LEU A 100 -23.68 -12.30 0.43
C LEU A 100 -23.47 -13.27 -0.74
N ARG A 101 -22.36 -14.01 -0.78
CA ARG A 101 -22.13 -15.03 -1.82
C ARG A 101 -23.14 -16.18 -1.76
N LYS A 102 -23.76 -16.45 -0.60
CA LYS A 102 -24.84 -17.46 -0.50
C LYS A 102 -26.09 -17.05 -1.28
N ILE A 103 -26.42 -15.76 -1.28
CA ILE A 103 -27.57 -15.20 -2.01
C ILE A 103 -27.21 -14.77 -3.45
N ILE A 104 -25.94 -14.46 -3.71
CA ILE A 104 -25.39 -14.03 -4.99
C ILE A 104 -24.19 -14.94 -5.33
N PRO A 105 -24.44 -16.16 -5.88
CA PRO A 105 -23.39 -17.17 -6.05
C PRO A 105 -22.24 -16.77 -6.98
N ASP A 106 -22.52 -15.88 -7.92
CA ASP A 106 -21.58 -15.34 -8.91
C ASP A 106 -20.83 -14.09 -8.42
N LEU A 107 -21.00 -13.68 -7.14
CA LEU A 107 -20.32 -12.52 -6.57
C LEU A 107 -18.80 -12.71 -6.59
N ARG A 108 -18.11 -11.80 -7.28
CA ARG A 108 -16.64 -11.75 -7.33
C ARG A 108 -16.13 -10.65 -6.42
N PHE A 109 -15.36 -11.01 -5.41
CA PHE A 109 -14.77 -10.05 -4.49
C PHE A 109 -13.33 -10.43 -4.15
N THR A 110 -12.52 -9.42 -3.86
CA THR A 110 -11.13 -9.58 -3.40
C THR A 110 -10.82 -8.53 -2.33
N ALA A 111 -9.70 -8.70 -1.63
CA ALA A 111 -9.19 -7.74 -0.67
C ALA A 111 -7.84 -7.18 -1.16
N ALA A 112 -7.65 -5.87 -0.96
CA ALA A 112 -6.48 -5.14 -1.40
C ALA A 112 -5.70 -4.62 -0.20
N PHE A 113 -4.40 -4.97 -0.18
CA PHE A 113 -3.48 -4.60 0.89
C PHE A 113 -2.25 -3.90 0.33
N GLY A 114 -1.56 -3.14 1.18
CA GLY A 114 -0.28 -2.52 0.83
C GLY A 114 0.79 -3.58 0.53
N ARG A 115 1.72 -3.26 -0.39
CA ARG A 115 2.80 -4.19 -0.79
C ARG A 115 3.60 -4.73 0.40
N GLY A 116 3.89 -3.87 1.40
CA GLY A 116 4.64 -4.26 2.60
C GLY A 116 3.93 -5.30 3.48
N ARG A 117 2.68 -5.67 3.20
CA ARG A 117 1.96 -6.77 3.88
C ARG A 117 2.07 -8.11 3.19
N TYR A 118 2.67 -8.17 1.99
CA TYR A 118 2.88 -9.41 1.25
C TYR A 118 4.31 -9.91 1.41
N VAL A 119 4.45 -11.23 1.57
CA VAL A 119 5.73 -11.91 1.52
C VAL A 119 6.31 -11.89 0.09
N CYS A 120 7.62 -11.72 -0.02
CA CYS A 120 8.36 -11.91 -1.26
C CYS A 120 8.79 -13.39 -1.36
N PRO A 121 8.28 -14.17 -2.34
CA PRO A 121 8.64 -15.58 -2.46
C PRO A 121 10.16 -15.81 -2.66
N ARG A 122 10.86 -14.86 -3.30
CA ARG A 122 12.31 -14.90 -3.48
C ARG A 122 13.03 -14.85 -2.14
N ASN A 123 12.70 -13.87 -1.30
CA ASN A 123 13.35 -13.68 -0.01
C ASN A 123 13.00 -14.82 0.96
N LEU A 124 11.74 -15.28 0.95
CA LEU A 124 11.32 -16.44 1.73
C LEU A 124 12.07 -17.71 1.31
N ALA A 125 12.26 -17.94 0.01
CA ALA A 125 13.03 -19.08 -0.48
C ALA A 125 14.51 -19.00 -0.08
N ALA A 126 15.12 -17.81 -0.10
CA ALA A 126 16.49 -17.59 0.35
C ALA A 126 16.65 -17.90 1.85
N LEU A 127 15.75 -17.37 2.70
CA LEU A 127 15.78 -17.58 4.15
C LEU A 127 15.38 -19.00 4.59
N ALA A 128 14.62 -19.73 3.76
CA ALA A 128 14.24 -21.11 4.00
C ALA A 128 15.33 -22.14 3.60
N SER A 129 16.25 -21.77 2.70
CA SER A 129 17.27 -22.69 2.16
C SER A 129 18.45 -22.86 3.12
N SER A 130 19.07 -24.05 3.09
CA SER A 130 20.20 -24.42 3.97
C SER A 130 21.58 -24.17 3.39
N GLU A 131 21.69 -23.93 2.09
CA GLU A 131 22.95 -23.62 1.44
C GLU A 131 22.96 -22.15 1.03
N PRO A 132 24.06 -21.40 1.28
CA PRO A 132 24.27 -20.13 0.60
C PRO A 132 24.32 -20.45 -0.89
N ALA A 133 23.22 -20.20 -1.60
CA ALA A 133 23.12 -20.49 -3.02
C ALA A 133 24.23 -19.71 -3.74
N GLN A 134 25.24 -20.43 -4.21
CA GLN A 134 26.45 -19.90 -4.84
C GLN A 134 26.18 -19.37 -6.26
N GLN A 135 24.96 -18.91 -6.58
CA GLN A 135 24.52 -18.70 -7.97
C GLN A 135 23.51 -17.56 -8.21
N ASP A 136 23.47 -16.55 -7.35
CA ASP A 136 22.94 -15.25 -7.77
C ASP A 136 23.94 -14.17 -7.36
N LEU A 137 24.73 -13.67 -8.32
CA LEU A 137 25.83 -12.71 -8.07
C LEU A 137 25.33 -11.37 -7.47
N LEU A 138 24.01 -11.16 -7.42
CA LEU A 138 23.35 -10.04 -6.75
C LEU A 138 23.16 -10.25 -5.24
N ALA A 139 23.35 -11.47 -4.73
CA ALA A 139 23.30 -11.77 -3.29
C ALA A 139 24.52 -11.21 -2.52
N PHE A 140 25.56 -10.74 -3.23
CA PHE A 140 26.73 -10.11 -2.62
C PHE A 140 26.50 -8.66 -2.14
N LEU A 141 25.32 -8.07 -2.40
CA LEU A 141 24.99 -6.71 -1.95
C LEU A 141 24.04 -6.67 -0.75
N ASP A 142 23.58 -7.83 -0.26
CA ASP A 142 22.57 -7.92 0.79
C ASP A 142 22.97 -9.02 1.80
N ASP A 143 23.94 -8.70 2.68
CA ASP A 143 24.36 -9.54 3.83
C ASP A 143 23.15 -9.93 4.73
N GLU A 144 21.99 -9.30 4.53
CA GLU A 144 20.74 -9.49 5.27
C GLU A 144 19.87 -10.66 4.80
N LEU A 145 20.23 -11.47 3.79
CA LEU A 145 19.38 -12.60 3.32
C LEU A 145 19.83 -13.99 3.79
N THR A 146 20.56 -14.06 4.91
CA THR A 146 20.92 -15.33 5.57
C THR A 146 20.18 -15.49 6.91
N PRO A 147 19.56 -16.63 7.23
CA PRO A 147 18.84 -16.78 8.49
C PRO A 147 19.80 -16.57 9.67
N ASN A 148 19.41 -15.72 10.62
CA ASN A 148 20.23 -15.36 11.78
C ASN A 148 20.48 -16.61 12.65
N ASN A 149 19.43 -17.41 12.84
CA ASN A 149 19.45 -18.62 13.68
C ASN A 149 18.75 -19.81 12.99
N GLN A 150 19.08 -21.04 13.39
CA GLN A 150 18.43 -22.27 12.91
C GLN A 150 16.91 -22.30 13.18
N GLU A 151 16.44 -21.61 14.23
CA GLU A 151 15.00 -21.49 14.49
C GLU A 151 14.29 -20.63 13.44
N GLU A 152 14.91 -19.51 13.04
CA GLU A 152 14.37 -18.62 12.02
C GLU A 152 14.26 -19.34 10.67
N GLN A 153 15.29 -20.12 10.33
CA GLN A 153 15.28 -20.97 9.15
C GLN A 153 14.13 -21.99 9.17
N LYS A 154 13.94 -22.72 10.27
CA LYS A 154 12.83 -23.69 10.40
C LYS A 154 11.47 -23.02 10.27
N ARG A 155 11.31 -21.80 10.82
CA ARG A 155 10.10 -21.00 10.66
C ARG A 155 9.88 -20.60 9.20
N CYS A 156 10.92 -20.12 8.51
CA CYS A 156 10.84 -19.75 7.09
C CYS A 156 10.53 -20.96 6.19
N ALA A 157 11.14 -22.12 6.47
CA ALA A 157 10.84 -23.36 5.75
C ALA A 157 9.38 -23.80 5.93
N ARG A 158 8.82 -23.63 7.14
CA ARG A 158 7.40 -23.90 7.41
C ARG A 158 6.49 -22.92 6.65
N LEU A 159 6.76 -21.61 6.74
CA LEU A 159 6.03 -20.58 6.01
C LEU A 159 6.05 -20.82 4.50
N LYS A 160 7.21 -21.24 3.96
CA LYS A 160 7.33 -21.63 2.56
C LYS A 160 6.43 -22.83 2.21
N GLY A 161 6.42 -23.87 3.04
CA GLY A 161 5.53 -25.01 2.85
C GLY A 161 4.05 -24.64 2.91
N ASP A 162 3.66 -23.73 3.82
CA ASP A 162 2.29 -23.24 3.94
C ASP A 162 1.88 -22.36 2.74
N LEU A 163 2.81 -21.56 2.20
CA LEU A 163 2.61 -20.77 0.97
C LEU A 163 2.46 -21.66 -0.26
N ASP A 164 3.38 -22.61 -0.46
CA ASP A 164 3.39 -23.51 -1.62
C ASP A 164 2.17 -24.46 -1.62
N SER A 165 1.58 -24.73 -0.44
CA SER A 165 0.37 -25.55 -0.28
C SER A 165 -0.94 -24.76 -0.21
N TYR A 166 -0.91 -23.44 -0.42
CA TYR A 166 -2.07 -22.53 -0.32
C TYR A 166 -2.79 -22.55 1.05
N LYS A 167 -2.12 -23.00 2.10
CA LYS A 167 -2.62 -22.84 3.48
C LYS A 167 -2.43 -21.41 3.97
N TRP A 168 -1.46 -20.72 3.41
CA TRP A 168 -1.17 -19.31 3.64
C TRP A 168 -1.18 -18.58 2.30
N ASP A 169 -1.84 -17.43 2.25
CA ASP A 169 -1.95 -16.58 1.07
C ASP A 169 -0.81 -15.57 0.93
N GLY A 170 0.17 -15.61 1.84
CA GLY A 170 1.33 -14.72 1.82
C GLY A 170 1.12 -13.37 2.51
N LEU A 171 -0.03 -13.13 3.13
CA LEU A 171 -0.25 -11.93 3.97
C LEU A 171 0.32 -12.11 5.37
N ARG A 172 1.00 -11.08 5.88
CA ARG A 172 1.54 -11.09 7.25
C ARG A 172 0.52 -11.48 8.32
N ASP A 173 -0.71 -10.96 8.20
CA ASP A 173 -1.75 -11.08 9.20
C ASP A 173 -2.52 -12.41 9.13
N HIS A 174 -2.33 -13.21 8.07
CA HIS A 174 -3.08 -14.44 7.79
C HIS A 174 -2.30 -15.73 8.14
N THR A 175 -1.35 -15.64 9.06
CA THR A 175 -0.59 -16.80 9.55
C THR A 175 -0.59 -16.85 11.07
N ASP A 176 -0.75 -18.06 11.62
CA ASP A 176 -0.65 -18.31 13.07
C ASP A 176 0.79 -18.22 13.59
N ILE A 177 1.77 -18.17 12.68
CA ILE A 177 3.19 -18.13 13.02
C ILE A 177 3.55 -16.68 13.36
N ALA A 178 4.03 -16.46 14.59
CA ALA A 178 4.51 -15.14 15.00
C ALA A 178 5.77 -14.74 14.21
N ILE A 179 5.67 -13.66 13.44
CA ILE A 179 6.77 -13.07 12.68
C ILE A 179 7.12 -11.70 13.28
N ASN A 180 8.35 -11.54 13.76
CA ASN A 180 8.85 -10.26 14.25
C ASN A 180 9.02 -9.25 13.09
N ASP A 181 9.02 -7.95 13.41
CA ASP A 181 9.12 -6.90 12.40
C ASP A 181 10.44 -6.91 11.62
N GLU A 182 11.52 -7.36 12.25
CA GLU A 182 12.82 -7.50 11.60
C GLU A 182 12.83 -8.58 10.52
N LEU A 183 12.34 -9.80 10.83
CA LEU A 183 12.19 -10.85 9.83
C LEU A 183 11.21 -10.44 8.75
N TRP A 184 10.10 -9.76 9.10
CA TRP A 184 9.13 -9.33 8.10
C TRP A 184 9.69 -8.29 7.12
N ARG A 185 10.54 -7.36 7.59
CA ARG A 185 11.26 -6.42 6.71
C ARG A 185 12.13 -7.14 5.69
N ARG A 186 12.77 -8.24 6.09
CA ARG A 186 13.61 -9.08 5.21
C ARG A 186 12.78 -9.99 4.30
N LEU A 187 11.60 -10.44 4.77
CA LEU A 187 10.68 -11.30 4.01
C LEU A 187 9.86 -10.54 2.97
N SER A 188 9.57 -9.26 3.19
CA SER A 188 8.90 -8.39 2.24
C SER A 188 9.90 -7.59 1.42
N THR A 189 9.44 -6.90 0.38
CA THR A 189 10.31 -6.05 -0.46
C THR A 189 9.58 -4.79 -0.87
N ASP A 190 10.32 -3.69 -0.94
CA ASP A 190 9.83 -2.43 -1.47
C ASP A 190 9.73 -2.46 -3.00
N LYS A 191 9.13 -1.41 -3.57
CA LYS A 191 8.97 -1.30 -5.02
C LYS A 191 10.27 -1.23 -5.78
N ALA A 192 11.29 -0.58 -5.23
CA ALA A 192 12.60 -0.44 -5.85
C ALA A 192 13.35 -1.79 -5.88
N SER A 193 13.32 -2.54 -4.77
CA SER A 193 14.05 -3.82 -4.66
C SER A 193 13.37 -4.99 -5.38
N CYS A 194 12.12 -4.82 -5.84
CA CYS A 194 11.38 -5.85 -6.54
C CYS A 194 11.80 -5.95 -8.01
N LEU A 195 12.25 -7.14 -8.44
CA LEU A 195 12.68 -7.41 -9.82
C LEU A 195 11.52 -7.45 -10.84
N ASN A 196 10.27 -7.29 -10.38
CA ASN A 196 9.06 -7.30 -11.21
C ASN A 196 9.06 -8.46 -12.22
N ARG A 197 8.97 -8.18 -13.53
CA ARG A 197 8.90 -9.19 -14.60
C ARG A 197 10.17 -10.03 -14.75
N ASN A 198 11.31 -9.55 -14.23
CA ASN A 198 12.57 -10.27 -14.27
C ASN A 198 12.67 -11.32 -13.15
N CYS A 199 11.75 -11.28 -12.17
CA CYS A 199 11.72 -12.26 -11.08
C CYS A 199 11.16 -13.61 -11.56
N HIS A 200 11.86 -14.71 -11.26
CA HIS A 200 11.38 -16.07 -11.52
C HIS A 200 10.02 -16.37 -10.85
N TYR A 201 9.77 -15.78 -9.67
CA TYR A 201 8.53 -15.94 -8.92
C TYR A 201 7.41 -14.96 -9.32
N TYR A 202 7.58 -14.15 -10.37
CA TYR A 202 6.62 -13.08 -10.71
C TYR A 202 5.18 -13.58 -10.92
N ARG A 203 5.01 -14.77 -11.51
CA ARG A 203 3.69 -15.33 -11.80
C ARG A 203 2.96 -15.85 -10.56
N GLU A 204 3.73 -16.33 -9.58
CA GLU A 204 3.25 -16.93 -8.33
C GLU A 204 3.30 -15.95 -7.14
N CYS A 205 3.76 -14.72 -7.38
CA CYS A 205 3.89 -13.71 -6.34
C CYS A 205 2.51 -13.30 -5.80
N PRO A 206 2.23 -13.50 -4.50
CA PRO A 206 0.92 -13.20 -3.92
C PRO A 206 0.44 -11.77 -4.17
N PHE A 207 1.33 -10.79 -4.04
CA PHE A 207 1.03 -9.39 -4.31
C PHE A 207 0.53 -9.15 -5.75
N PHE A 208 1.19 -9.75 -6.75
CA PHE A 208 0.79 -9.59 -8.15
C PHE A 208 -0.45 -10.39 -8.50
N VAL A 209 -0.67 -11.54 -7.85
CA VAL A 209 -1.91 -12.32 -7.99
C VAL A 209 -3.09 -11.52 -7.45
N ALA A 210 -3.02 -11.04 -6.20
CA ALA A 210 -4.07 -10.20 -5.60
C ALA A 210 -4.35 -8.96 -6.45
N ARG A 211 -3.31 -8.32 -7.02
CA ARG A 211 -3.50 -7.18 -7.93
C ARG A 211 -4.21 -7.53 -9.24
N ARG A 212 -4.06 -8.74 -9.76
CA ARG A 212 -4.83 -9.22 -10.93
C ARG A 212 -6.29 -9.47 -10.55
N GLU A 213 -6.54 -10.04 -9.37
CA GLU A 213 -7.91 -10.27 -8.88
C GLU A 213 -8.71 -8.97 -8.76
N ILE A 214 -8.06 -7.86 -8.37
CA ILE A 214 -8.70 -6.54 -8.29
C ILE A 214 -9.33 -6.12 -9.64
N GLN A 215 -8.72 -6.49 -10.77
CA GLN A 215 -9.21 -6.10 -12.10
C GLN A 215 -10.51 -6.81 -12.49
N GLU A 216 -10.74 -8.01 -11.97
CA GLU A 216 -11.92 -8.83 -12.29
C GLU A 216 -12.99 -8.81 -11.18
N ALA A 217 -12.69 -8.18 -10.04
CA ALA A 217 -13.58 -8.13 -8.90
C ALA A 217 -14.71 -7.10 -9.08
N GLU A 218 -15.90 -7.48 -8.62
CA GLU A 218 -17.04 -6.56 -8.49
C GLU A 218 -16.93 -5.76 -7.18
N VAL A 219 -16.37 -6.38 -6.13
CA VAL A 219 -16.13 -5.75 -4.84
C VAL A 219 -14.67 -5.86 -4.42
N VAL A 220 -14.07 -4.73 -4.06
CA VAL A 220 -12.71 -4.67 -3.53
C VAL A 220 -12.76 -4.12 -2.12
N VAL A 221 -12.31 -4.91 -1.14
CA VAL A 221 -12.16 -4.45 0.25
C VAL A 221 -10.77 -3.85 0.42
N ALA A 222 -10.68 -2.58 0.79
CA ALA A 222 -9.42 -1.84 0.95
C ALA A 222 -9.40 -1.09 2.28
N ASN A 223 -8.26 -0.48 2.64
CA ASN A 223 -8.18 0.37 3.84
C ASN A 223 -8.08 1.81 3.38
N HIS A 224 -8.34 2.74 4.29
CA HIS A 224 -8.30 4.16 3.96
C HIS A 224 -6.92 4.56 3.41
N ALA A 225 -5.84 4.06 4.01
CA ALA A 225 -4.47 4.39 3.60
C ALA A 225 -4.18 3.95 2.15
N LEU A 226 -4.59 2.74 1.76
CA LEU A 226 -4.41 2.23 0.40
C LEU A 226 -5.29 2.98 -0.60
N VAL A 227 -6.52 3.33 -0.22
CA VAL A 227 -7.41 4.12 -1.08
C VAL A 227 -6.80 5.50 -1.33
N MET A 228 -6.31 6.19 -0.30
CA MET A 228 -5.63 7.48 -0.45
C MET A 228 -4.40 7.37 -1.37
N ALA A 229 -3.52 6.40 -1.11
CA ALA A 229 -2.34 6.16 -1.94
C ALA A 229 -2.70 5.78 -3.40
N ALA A 230 -3.81 5.09 -3.61
CA ALA A 230 -4.31 4.75 -4.94
C ALA A 230 -4.86 5.96 -5.71
N MET A 231 -5.42 6.96 -5.00
CA MET A 231 -5.86 8.21 -5.62
C MET A 231 -4.68 9.08 -6.07
N GLU A 232 -3.53 9.00 -5.41
CA GLU A 232 -2.32 9.73 -5.84
C GLU A 232 -1.58 9.05 -6.99
N SER A 233 -1.53 7.72 -7.00
CA SER A 233 -0.67 6.96 -7.92
C SER A 233 -1.39 6.27 -9.06
N GLU A 234 -2.72 6.32 -9.13
CA GLU A 234 -3.64 5.67 -10.10
C GLU A 234 -3.34 4.18 -10.39
N ALA A 235 -2.55 3.51 -9.55
CA ALA A 235 -1.93 2.24 -9.93
C ALA A 235 -2.65 1.01 -9.40
N VAL A 236 -3.37 1.12 -8.28
CA VAL A 236 -3.86 -0.05 -7.53
C VAL A 236 -5.34 -0.31 -7.77
N LEU A 237 -6.16 0.74 -7.74
CA LEU A 237 -7.61 0.65 -7.92
C LEU A 237 -8.00 1.04 -9.36
N PRO A 238 -9.18 0.61 -9.84
CA PRO A 238 -9.74 1.12 -11.09
C PRO A 238 -9.85 2.65 -11.10
N GLU A 239 -9.95 3.24 -12.29
CA GLU A 239 -10.07 4.70 -12.44
C GLU A 239 -11.25 5.26 -11.63
N PRO A 240 -11.11 6.43 -10.97
CA PRO A 240 -12.15 6.98 -10.07
C PRO A 240 -13.55 7.07 -10.68
N LYS A 241 -13.67 7.32 -11.99
CA LYS A 241 -14.96 7.40 -12.70
C LYS A 241 -15.72 6.07 -12.78
N HIS A 242 -15.00 4.95 -12.62
CA HIS A 242 -15.53 3.59 -12.63
C HIS A 242 -15.66 2.99 -11.21
N LEU A 243 -15.54 3.82 -10.17
CA LEU A 243 -15.64 3.39 -8.78
C LEU A 243 -16.96 3.81 -8.15
N LEU A 244 -17.50 2.92 -7.33
CA LEU A 244 -18.43 3.26 -6.25
C LEU A 244 -17.64 3.11 -4.95
N LEU A 245 -17.50 4.17 -4.16
CA LEU A 245 -16.68 4.17 -2.95
C LEU A 245 -17.54 4.24 -1.70
N VAL A 246 -17.34 3.29 -0.80
CA VAL A 246 -17.89 3.29 0.56
C VAL A 246 -16.73 3.46 1.54
N LEU A 247 -16.81 4.45 2.42
CA LEU A 247 -15.84 4.71 3.48
C LEU A 247 -16.47 4.29 4.82
N ASP A 248 -16.26 3.04 5.19
CA ASP A 248 -16.66 2.49 6.49
C ASP A 248 -15.73 3.00 7.58
N GLU A 249 -16.24 3.19 8.80
CA GLU A 249 -15.50 3.85 9.90
C GLU A 249 -14.83 5.18 9.48
N GLY A 250 -15.51 5.93 8.60
CA GLY A 250 -15.00 7.16 7.99
C GLY A 250 -14.64 8.31 8.94
N HIS A 251 -14.86 8.17 10.24
CA HIS A 251 -14.33 9.10 11.24
C HIS A 251 -12.80 9.06 11.33
N HIS A 252 -12.15 7.98 10.89
CA HIS A 252 -10.69 7.87 10.79
C HIS A 252 -10.10 8.56 9.54
N LEU A 253 -10.94 8.93 8.57
CA LEU A 253 -10.50 9.43 7.28
C LEU A 253 -9.61 10.69 7.36
N PRO A 254 -9.89 11.69 8.24
CA PRO A 254 -9.05 12.88 8.35
C PRO A 254 -7.64 12.57 8.84
N ASP A 255 -7.50 11.65 9.80
CA ASP A 255 -6.20 11.26 10.33
C ASP A 255 -5.41 10.48 9.29
N VAL A 256 -6.05 9.54 8.59
CA VAL A 256 -5.39 8.79 7.51
C VAL A 256 -4.96 9.71 6.35
N ALA A 257 -5.77 10.72 6.02
CA ALA A 257 -5.40 11.71 5.01
C ALA A 257 -4.21 12.57 5.46
N ARG A 258 -4.10 12.86 6.77
CA ARG A 258 -2.95 13.59 7.34
C ARG A 258 -1.69 12.73 7.26
N ASP A 259 -1.75 11.48 7.72
CA ASP A 259 -0.61 10.54 7.70
C ASP A 259 -0.05 10.35 6.29
N ALA A 260 -0.90 10.32 5.26
CA ALA A 260 -0.47 10.21 3.86
C ALA A 260 0.37 11.42 3.39
N LEU A 261 0.17 12.58 4.01
CA LEU A 261 0.87 13.83 3.70
C LEU A 261 2.02 14.13 4.69
N GLU A 262 2.23 13.27 5.68
CA GLU A 262 3.31 13.40 6.66
C GLU A 262 4.56 12.67 6.16
N MET A 263 5.69 13.38 6.16
CA MET A 263 7.00 12.82 5.82
C MET A 263 8.00 13.21 6.88
N SER A 264 8.79 12.24 7.32
CA SER A 264 9.93 12.45 8.21
C SER A 264 11.19 12.02 7.50
N ALA A 265 12.22 12.86 7.53
CA ALA A 265 13.52 12.56 6.95
C ALA A 265 14.62 13.00 7.89
N GLU A 266 15.65 12.17 8.03
CA GLU A 266 16.88 12.61 8.66
C GLU A 266 17.59 13.56 7.70
N ILE A 267 17.88 14.78 8.16
CA ILE A 267 18.56 15.82 7.35
C ILE A 267 19.98 16.12 7.82
N THR A 268 20.49 15.38 8.81
CA THR A 268 21.81 15.61 9.42
C THR A 268 22.93 15.54 8.37
N ALA A 269 23.78 16.57 8.33
CA ALA A 269 24.86 16.68 7.34
C ALA A 269 25.84 15.48 7.39
N SER A 270 26.22 15.01 8.59
CA SER A 270 27.13 13.86 8.74
C SER A 270 26.54 12.57 8.18
N TRP A 271 25.25 12.33 8.42
CA TRP A 271 24.53 11.19 7.86
C TRP A 271 24.50 11.26 6.33
N TYR A 272 24.15 12.42 5.76
CA TYR A 272 24.15 12.62 4.30
C TYR A 272 25.52 12.42 3.66
N ARG A 273 26.60 12.89 4.32
CA ARG A 273 27.97 12.67 3.84
C ARG A 273 28.25 11.18 3.67
N LEU A 274 27.94 10.38 4.68
CA LEU A 274 28.13 8.93 4.63
C LEU A 274 27.32 8.29 3.49
N GLN A 275 26.05 8.67 3.32
CA GLN A 275 25.20 8.14 2.25
C GLN A 275 25.71 8.48 0.85
N LEU A 276 26.16 9.73 0.64
CA LEU A 276 26.72 10.16 -0.66
C LEU A 276 28.04 9.45 -0.98
N ASP A 277 28.89 9.22 0.02
CA ASP A 277 30.14 8.47 -0.12
C ASP A 277 29.86 7.00 -0.48
N LEU A 278 28.89 6.36 0.19
CA LEU A 278 28.46 4.99 -0.12
C LEU A 278 27.85 4.89 -1.52
N PHE A 279 26.98 5.83 -1.89
CA PHE A 279 26.38 5.90 -3.22
C PHE A 279 27.45 6.02 -4.31
N SER A 280 28.44 6.90 -4.13
CA SER A 280 29.50 7.11 -5.10
C SER A 280 30.37 5.86 -5.28
N LYS A 281 30.67 5.13 -4.20
CA LYS A 281 31.36 3.85 -4.24
C LYS A 281 30.53 2.78 -4.98
N LEU A 282 29.23 2.70 -4.70
CA LEU A 282 28.34 1.75 -5.34
C LEU A 282 28.27 1.99 -6.85
N VAL A 283 28.12 3.24 -7.29
CA VAL A 283 28.14 3.60 -8.72
C VAL A 283 29.47 3.20 -9.37
N ALA A 284 30.61 3.42 -8.70
CA ALA A 284 31.91 3.01 -9.22
C ALA A 284 31.99 1.48 -9.40
N THR A 285 31.55 0.70 -8.41
CA THR A 285 31.49 -0.77 -8.49
C THR A 285 30.56 -1.24 -9.60
N CYS A 286 29.36 -0.64 -9.73
CA CYS A 286 28.43 -0.94 -10.81
C CYS A 286 29.05 -0.64 -12.18
N MET A 287 29.73 0.49 -12.34
CA MET A 287 30.40 0.86 -13.60
C MET A 287 31.60 -0.04 -13.94
N GLU A 288 32.26 -0.64 -12.95
CA GLU A 288 33.32 -1.62 -13.17
C GLU A 288 32.76 -2.98 -13.62
N GLN A 289 31.70 -3.45 -12.96
CA GLN A 289 31.11 -4.78 -13.19
C GLN A 289 30.15 -4.80 -14.39
N PHE A 290 29.37 -3.74 -14.56
CA PHE A 290 28.35 -3.58 -15.59
C PHE A 290 28.66 -2.31 -16.38
N ARG A 291 29.46 -2.44 -17.45
CA ARG A 291 29.75 -1.32 -18.35
C ARG A 291 28.64 -1.15 -19.38
N PRO A 292 27.70 -0.19 -19.22
CA PRO A 292 26.72 0.10 -20.26
C PRO A 292 27.42 0.60 -21.53
N LYS A 293 26.85 0.29 -22.70
CA LYS A 293 27.36 0.78 -23.99
C LYS A 293 27.37 2.32 -24.08
N THR A 294 26.44 2.96 -23.37
CA THR A 294 26.32 4.41 -23.24
C THR A 294 26.23 4.75 -21.76
N PRO A 295 27.35 5.09 -21.10
CA PRO A 295 27.33 5.43 -19.69
C PRO A 295 26.59 6.75 -19.44
N PRO A 296 25.80 6.83 -18.36
CA PRO A 296 25.18 8.09 -17.95
C PRO A 296 26.25 9.17 -17.73
N PRO A 297 26.00 10.44 -18.13
CA PRO A 297 26.98 11.52 -17.95
C PRO A 297 27.43 11.73 -16.50
N LEU A 298 26.54 11.44 -15.54
CA LEU A 298 26.79 11.54 -14.09
C LEU A 298 27.51 10.30 -13.53
N ALA A 299 27.63 9.21 -14.29
CA ALA A 299 28.42 8.04 -13.88
C ALA A 299 29.94 8.30 -13.96
N ASN A 300 30.36 9.43 -14.54
CA ASN A 300 31.76 9.86 -14.51
C ASN A 300 32.16 10.25 -13.07
N PRO A 301 33.24 9.68 -12.50
CA PRO A 301 33.62 9.90 -11.11
C PRO A 301 33.82 11.37 -10.72
N GLU A 302 34.45 12.18 -11.57
CA GLU A 302 34.70 13.59 -11.27
C GLU A 302 33.39 14.38 -11.21
N ARG A 303 32.48 14.13 -12.16
CA ARG A 303 31.17 14.76 -12.19
C ARG A 303 30.28 14.32 -11.04
N LEU A 304 30.31 13.02 -10.70
CA LEU A 304 29.55 12.49 -9.58
C LEU A 304 30.03 13.10 -8.26
N ASN A 305 31.34 13.14 -8.03
CA ASN A 305 31.92 13.73 -6.82
C ASN A 305 31.55 15.22 -6.71
N ALA A 306 31.70 16.00 -7.79
CA ALA A 306 31.32 17.41 -7.78
C ALA A 306 29.82 17.60 -7.46
N HIS A 307 28.95 16.75 -8.01
CA HIS A 307 27.51 16.78 -7.74
C HIS A 307 27.18 16.40 -6.29
N CYS A 308 27.83 15.36 -5.75
CA CYS A 308 27.68 14.94 -4.36
C CYS A 308 28.17 16.02 -3.38
N GLU A 309 29.29 16.70 -3.67
CA GLU A 309 29.77 17.82 -2.86
C GLU A 309 28.78 19.00 -2.87
N GLU A 310 28.21 19.34 -4.03
CA GLU A 310 27.17 20.39 -4.10
C GLU A 310 25.93 20.05 -3.26
N VAL A 311 25.48 18.79 -3.29
CA VAL A 311 24.37 18.32 -2.43
C VAL A 311 24.75 18.45 -0.97
N TYR A 312 25.95 18.02 -0.58
CA TYR A 312 26.42 18.09 0.79
C TYR A 312 26.51 19.53 1.31
N GLU A 313 27.07 20.47 0.53
CA GLU A 313 27.17 21.88 0.89
C GLU A 313 25.80 22.51 1.14
N LEU A 314 24.81 22.20 0.29
CA LEU A 314 23.44 22.68 0.46
C LEU A 314 22.78 22.11 1.72
N ILE A 315 22.98 20.83 2.04
CA ILE A 315 22.47 20.21 3.27
C ILE A 315 23.16 20.76 4.51
N ALA A 316 24.46 21.01 4.45
CA ALA A 316 25.20 21.63 5.54
C ALA A 316 24.70 23.06 5.81
N SER A 317 24.46 23.83 4.75
CA SER A 317 23.86 25.17 4.85
C SER A 317 22.45 25.12 5.43
N LEU A 318 21.60 24.19 4.94
CA LEU A 318 20.25 23.97 5.44
C LEU A 318 20.23 23.65 6.94
N ASN A 319 21.06 22.71 7.39
CA ASN A 319 21.19 22.39 8.82
C ASN A 319 21.67 23.58 9.64
N GLY A 320 22.61 24.37 9.12
CA GLY A 320 23.08 25.60 9.75
C GLY A 320 21.93 26.57 10.02
N ILE A 321 21.08 26.81 9.02
CA ILE A 321 19.91 27.69 9.14
C ILE A 321 18.87 27.10 10.09
N LEU A 322 18.50 25.83 9.93
CA LEU A 322 17.46 25.19 10.74
C LEU A 322 17.83 25.10 12.22
N ASN A 323 19.10 24.88 12.54
CA ASN A 323 19.59 24.88 13.92
C ASN A 323 19.39 26.23 14.64
N LEU A 324 19.32 27.35 13.92
CA LEU A 324 19.02 28.66 14.51
C LEU A 324 17.58 28.76 15.04
N TYR A 325 16.66 27.96 14.50
CA TYR A 325 15.27 27.91 14.93
C TYR A 325 15.02 26.92 16.08
N MET A 326 15.96 26.00 16.32
CA MET A 326 15.82 24.95 17.33
C MET A 326 16.03 25.52 18.74
N PRO A 327 15.08 25.30 19.68
CA PRO A 327 15.27 25.65 21.08
C PRO A 327 16.46 24.91 21.70
N ALA A 328 17.09 25.49 22.72
CA ALA A 328 18.30 24.93 23.36
C ALA A 328 18.08 23.67 24.24
N THR A 329 16.88 23.08 24.20
CA THR A 329 16.49 21.92 25.02
C THR A 329 16.72 20.59 24.29
N GLN A 330 16.95 19.50 25.03
CA GLN A 330 17.31 18.18 24.46
C GLN A 330 16.27 17.55 23.52
N GLU A 331 14.98 17.88 23.68
CA GLU A 331 13.89 17.45 22.79
C GLU A 331 13.16 18.69 22.26
N ALA A 332 13.87 19.49 21.48
CA ALA A 332 13.34 20.73 20.93
C ALA A 332 12.56 20.43 19.64
N GLU A 333 11.25 20.68 19.65
CA GLU A 333 10.46 20.77 18.42
C GLU A 333 10.27 22.24 18.02
N HIS A 334 10.56 22.58 16.77
CA HIS A 334 10.18 23.87 16.19
C HIS A 334 9.11 23.65 15.12
N ARG A 335 7.98 24.35 15.24
CA ARG A 335 6.90 24.34 14.25
C ARG A 335 6.80 25.70 13.60
N PHE A 336 7.01 25.77 12.29
CA PHE A 336 6.83 26.99 11.52
C PHE A 336 5.35 27.40 11.51
N ALA A 337 5.08 28.68 11.72
CA ALA A 337 3.72 29.21 11.67
C ALA A 337 3.10 28.93 10.30
N MET A 338 1.91 28.33 10.28
CA MET A 338 1.20 27.94 9.04
C MET A 338 1.96 26.97 8.12
N GLY A 339 3.07 26.36 8.59
CA GLY A 339 3.93 25.53 7.75
C GLY A 339 4.77 26.32 6.73
N GLU A 340 4.86 27.65 6.87
CA GLU A 340 5.63 28.49 5.96
C GLU A 340 7.11 28.45 6.32
N LEU A 341 7.91 27.83 5.44
CA LEU A 341 9.37 27.83 5.55
C LEU A 341 9.93 29.19 5.07
N PRO A 342 11.03 29.68 5.67
CA PRO A 342 11.71 30.88 5.19
C PRO A 342 12.11 30.76 3.71
N ASP A 343 12.07 31.88 2.97
CA ASP A 343 12.40 31.92 1.52
C ASP A 343 13.78 31.32 1.20
N GLU A 344 14.77 31.57 2.06
CA GLU A 344 16.12 31.03 1.94
C GLU A 344 16.15 29.49 2.06
N VAL A 345 15.38 28.94 2.99
CA VAL A 345 15.21 27.49 3.17
C VAL A 345 14.52 26.89 1.95
N MET A 346 13.45 27.54 1.47
CA MET A 346 12.72 27.10 0.28
C MET A 346 13.61 27.07 -0.97
N ALA A 347 14.45 28.08 -1.18
CA ALA A 347 15.39 28.13 -2.30
C ALA A 347 16.42 26.98 -2.26
N ILE A 348 16.95 26.67 -1.08
CA ILE A 348 17.86 25.54 -0.88
C ILE A 348 17.14 24.20 -1.16
N CYS A 349 15.93 24.02 -0.61
CA CYS A 349 15.14 22.81 -0.82
C CYS A 349 14.79 22.56 -2.30
N GLN A 350 14.44 23.60 -3.06
CA GLN A 350 14.18 23.50 -4.49
C GLN A 350 15.42 23.04 -5.28
N ARG A 351 16.60 23.56 -4.93
CA ARG A 351 17.86 23.14 -5.56
C ARG A 351 18.22 21.70 -5.18
N LEU A 352 18.06 21.33 -3.91
CA LEU A 352 18.25 19.96 -3.43
C LEU A 352 17.33 18.97 -4.14
N ALA A 353 16.04 19.30 -4.32
CA ALA A 353 15.09 18.46 -5.04
C ALA A 353 15.58 18.11 -6.46
N LYS A 354 16.06 19.11 -7.21
CA LYS A 354 16.60 18.90 -8.57
C LYS A 354 17.87 18.04 -8.58
N LEU A 355 18.81 18.29 -7.66
CA LEU A 355 20.06 17.54 -7.58
C LEU A 355 19.82 16.09 -7.17
N THR A 356 18.94 15.85 -6.20
CA THR A 356 18.57 14.50 -5.73
C THR A 356 17.76 13.72 -6.77
N GLU A 357 16.90 14.38 -7.54
CA GLU A 357 16.21 13.77 -8.68
C GLU A 357 17.20 13.29 -9.75
N THR A 358 18.28 14.05 -9.98
CA THR A 358 19.35 13.65 -10.92
C THR A 358 20.10 12.40 -10.41
N LEU A 359 20.38 12.30 -9.10
CA LEU A 359 20.96 11.11 -8.48
C LEU A 359 20.02 9.90 -8.58
N ARG A 360 18.71 10.11 -8.37
CA ARG A 360 17.69 9.07 -8.57
C ARG A 360 17.68 8.56 -10.01
N GLY A 361 17.69 9.46 -10.99
CA GLY A 361 17.75 9.09 -12.41
C GLY A 361 19.02 8.31 -12.77
N LEU A 362 20.15 8.61 -12.13
CA LEU A 362 21.36 7.80 -12.27
C LEU A 362 21.16 6.40 -11.69
N ALA A 363 20.59 6.28 -10.48
CA ALA A 363 20.33 4.99 -9.85
C ALA A 363 19.38 4.12 -10.70
N GLU A 364 18.34 4.71 -11.28
CA GLU A 364 17.36 4.04 -12.15
C GLU A 364 17.94 3.67 -13.54
N SER A 365 19.08 4.26 -13.93
CA SER A 365 19.73 3.96 -15.21
C SER A 365 20.56 2.68 -15.20
N PHE A 366 20.85 2.14 -14.01
CA PHE A 366 21.47 0.84 -13.84
C PHE A 366 20.38 -0.25 -13.83
N PRO A 367 20.54 -1.33 -14.63
CA PRO A 367 19.51 -2.35 -14.84
C PRO A 367 19.27 -3.28 -13.66
#